data_AF-A0A965DJF3-F1
#
_entry.id   AF-A0A965DJF3-F1
#
_cell.length_a   1.000
_cell.length_b   1.000
_cell.length_c   1.000
_cell.angle_alpha   90.00
_cell.angle_beta   90.00
_cell.angle_gamma   90.00
#
_symmetry.space_group_name_H-M   'P 1'
#
loop_
_entity.id
_entity.type
_entity.pdbx_description
1 polymer ?
#
loop_
_entity_poly.entity_id
_entity_poly.type
_entity_poly.pdbx_seq_one_letter_code
_entity_poly.pdbx_strand_id
1 'polypeptide(L)'
;MKKLEARAKYKEIRAALTQRELNIKQDLLLIKFQEISLPYAQIVHTYIPKYASNEPDPGPMVDWMRFRDLGLKISYSKINASDFSMQHFLHEDEMVFQENSFGIPEPVSGVEISPQMIDIAFVPLLAFDVEGNRIGYGKGYYDRFLAKCRK
;
A
#
# COMPACT_ATOMS: atom_id res chain seq x y z
N MET A 1 22.84 7.68 7.43
CA MET A 1 22.77 6.32 6.87
C MET A 1 22.44 6.41 5.39
N LYS A 2 23.15 5.69 4.51
CA LYS A 2 22.87 5.70 3.06
C LYS A 2 21.60 4.88 2.75
N LYS A 3 20.92 5.17 1.62
CA LYS A 3 19.68 4.47 1.22
C LYS A 3 19.83 2.94 1.15
N LEU A 4 20.98 2.43 0.68
CA LEU A 4 21.23 0.99 0.56
C LEU A 4 21.38 0.32 1.94
N GLU A 5 22.13 0.95 2.84
CA GLU A 5 22.30 0.49 4.23
C GLU A 5 20.96 0.45 4.96
N ALA A 6 20.14 1.50 4.80
CA ALA A 6 18.80 1.57 5.37
C ALA A 6 17.92 0.42 4.89
N ARG A 7 17.92 0.14 3.58
CA ARG A 7 17.14 -0.97 3.02
C ARG A 7 17.56 -2.31 3.58
N ALA A 8 18.87 -2.58 3.68
CA ALA A 8 19.37 -3.83 4.22
C ALA A 8 18.95 -3.99 5.70
N LYS A 9 19.24 -2.98 6.52
CA LYS A 9 18.92 -2.96 7.95
C LYS A 9 17.43 -3.19 8.23
N TYR A 10 16.54 -2.44 7.58
CA TYR A 10 15.11 -2.54 7.89
C TYR A 10 14.44 -3.77 7.30
N LYS A 11 14.99 -4.37 6.23
CA LYS A 11 14.58 -5.70 5.78
C LYS A 11 14.90 -6.77 6.83
N GLU A 12 16.10 -6.73 7.41
CA GLU A 12 16.53 -7.68 8.43
C GLU A 12 15.69 -7.54 9.71
N ILE A 13 15.49 -6.30 10.19
CA ILE A 13 14.64 -6.03 11.36
C ILE A 13 13.22 -6.60 11.16
N ARG A 14 12.63 -6.37 9.98
CA ARG A 14 11.26 -6.82 9.69
C ARG A 14 11.16 -8.33 9.50
N ALA A 15 12.19 -8.96 8.94
CA ALA A 15 12.30 -10.41 8.81
C ALA A 15 12.48 -11.11 10.16
N ALA A 16 13.08 -10.44 11.15
CA ALA A 16 13.28 -10.97 12.49
C ALA A 16 12.02 -10.94 13.38
N LEU A 17 10.95 -10.25 12.96
CA LEU A 17 9.72 -10.18 13.73
C LEU A 17 9.01 -11.54 13.77
N THR A 18 8.63 -11.95 14.98
CA THR A 18 7.76 -13.11 15.19
C THR A 18 6.32 -12.80 14.76
N GLN A 19 5.54 -13.85 14.47
CA GLN A 19 4.12 -13.67 14.14
C GLN A 19 3.33 -12.95 15.24
N ARG A 20 3.66 -13.22 16.52
CA ARG A 20 3.03 -12.54 17.66
C ARG A 20 3.32 -11.04 17.66
N GLU A 21 4.57 -10.64 17.43
CA GLU A 21 4.94 -9.23 17.36
C GLU A 21 4.30 -8.53 16.17
N LEU A 22 4.19 -9.20 15.03
CA LEU A 22 3.49 -8.67 13.85
C LEU A 22 2.02 -8.40 14.16
N ASN A 23 1.31 -9.37 14.74
CA ASN A 23 -0.10 -9.22 15.08
C ASN A 23 -0.30 -8.05 16.06
N ILE A 24 0.51 -7.96 17.12
CA ILE A 24 0.44 -6.84 18.08
C ILE A 24 0.68 -5.49 17.37
N LYS A 25 1.69 -5.41 16.50
CA LYS A 25 1.99 -4.17 15.76
C LYS A 25 0.87 -3.81 14.77
N GLN A 26 0.24 -4.81 14.15
CA GLN A 26 -0.88 -4.65 13.23
C GLN A 26 -2.11 -4.09 13.96
N ASP A 27 -2.42 -4.62 15.15
CA ASP A 27 -3.51 -4.11 15.99
C ASP A 27 -3.24 -2.67 16.44
N LEU A 28 -2.00 -2.37 16.85
CA LEU A 28 -1.60 -1.01 17.23
C LEU A 28 -1.67 -0.02 16.06
N LEU A 29 -1.35 -0.47 14.83
CA LEU A 29 -1.51 0.35 13.63
C LEU A 29 -2.99 0.70 13.41
N LEU A 30 -3.90 -0.27 13.52
CA LEU A 30 -5.34 -0.01 13.38
C LEU A 30 -5.83 0.96 14.46
N ILE A 31 -5.48 0.73 15.74
CA ILE A 31 -5.87 1.61 16.85
C ILE A 31 -5.40 3.05 16.58
N LYS A 32 -4.13 3.22 16.18
CA LYS A 32 -3.59 4.55 15.90
C LYS A 32 -4.19 5.18 14.66
N PHE A 33 -4.52 4.39 13.64
CA PHE A 33 -5.19 4.88 12.45
C PHE A 33 -6.59 5.43 12.76
N GLN A 34 -7.33 4.78 13.67
CA GLN A 34 -8.67 5.23 14.10
C GLN A 34 -8.66 6.59 14.82
N GLU A 35 -7.52 6.98 15.40
CA GLU A 35 -7.31 8.30 16.03
C GLU A 35 -7.08 9.42 15.01
N ILE A 36 -6.80 9.11 13.74
CA ILE A 36 -6.48 10.09 12.70
C ILE A 36 -7.78 10.71 12.16
N SER A 37 -7.83 12.04 12.13
CA SER A 37 -8.87 12.78 11.40
C SER A 37 -8.56 12.76 9.91
N LEU A 38 -9.25 11.89 9.17
CA LEU A 38 -9.13 11.81 7.71
C LEU A 38 -10.12 12.75 7.02
N PRO A 39 -9.74 13.35 5.87
CA PRO A 39 -10.71 14.03 5.02
C PRO A 39 -11.70 13.01 4.44
N TYR A 40 -12.83 13.52 3.92
CA TYR A 40 -13.71 12.70 3.11
C TYR A 40 -12.95 12.13 1.90
N ALA A 41 -13.17 10.84 1.64
CA ALA A 41 -12.56 10.12 0.53
C ALA A 41 -13.62 9.26 -0.15
N GLN A 42 -13.71 9.36 -1.47
CA GLN A 42 -14.56 8.51 -2.29
C GLN A 42 -13.78 7.28 -2.79
N ILE A 43 -12.49 7.43 -3.10
CA ILE A 43 -11.61 6.38 -3.62
C ILE A 43 -10.33 6.32 -2.77
N VAL A 44 -10.11 5.16 -2.15
CA VAL A 44 -8.87 4.83 -1.44
C VAL A 44 -8.07 3.84 -2.28
N HIS A 45 -6.80 4.17 -2.51
CA HIS A 45 -5.83 3.24 -3.06
C HIS A 45 -5.18 2.43 -1.95
N THR A 46 -5.12 1.11 -2.14
CA THR A 46 -4.41 0.20 -1.25
C THR A 46 -3.47 -0.73 -2.03
N TYR A 47 -2.40 -1.14 -1.37
CA TYR A 47 -1.49 -2.17 -1.86
C TYR A 47 -1.85 -3.52 -1.25
N ILE A 48 -1.51 -4.60 -1.94
CA ILE A 48 -1.54 -5.94 -1.36
C ILE A 48 -0.19 -6.19 -0.71
N PRO A 49 -0.14 -6.50 0.60
CA PRO A 49 1.11 -6.70 1.31
C PRO A 49 1.93 -7.83 0.72
N LYS A 50 3.24 -7.63 0.65
CA LYS A 50 4.17 -8.73 0.47
C LYS A 50 4.30 -9.49 1.80
N TYR A 51 3.36 -10.40 2.06
CA TYR A 51 3.29 -11.21 3.28
C TYR A 51 4.60 -11.95 3.58
N ALA A 52 5.25 -12.52 2.54
CA ALA A 52 6.56 -13.17 2.67
C ALA A 52 7.70 -12.24 3.13
N SER A 53 7.45 -10.94 3.22
CA SER A 53 8.39 -9.94 3.70
C SER A 53 7.89 -9.19 4.94
N ASN A 54 6.82 -9.69 5.59
CA ASN A 54 6.22 -9.12 6.79
C ASN A 54 5.87 -7.62 6.62
N GLU A 55 5.35 -7.23 5.45
CA GLU A 55 4.83 -5.87 5.27
C GLU A 55 3.61 -5.63 6.17
N PRO A 56 3.44 -4.40 6.70
CA PRO A 56 2.18 -4.02 7.34
C PRO A 56 1.01 -4.23 6.39
N ASP A 57 -0.11 -4.71 6.92
CA ASP A 57 -1.32 -4.97 6.16
C ASP A 57 -2.28 -3.76 6.23
N PRO A 58 -2.59 -3.08 5.11
CA PRO A 58 -3.58 -2.00 5.14
C PRO A 58 -5.02 -2.52 5.22
N GLY A 59 -5.27 -3.82 5.02
CA GLY A 59 -6.59 -4.45 4.99
C GLY A 59 -7.50 -4.04 6.16
N PRO A 60 -7.09 -4.21 7.43
CA PRO A 60 -7.91 -3.82 8.58
C PRO A 60 -8.30 -2.34 8.61
N MET A 61 -7.41 -1.45 8.12
CA MET A 61 -7.67 -0.01 8.05
C MET A 61 -8.66 0.30 6.93
N VAL A 62 -8.49 -0.33 5.76
CA VAL A 62 -9.41 -0.23 4.62
C VAL A 62 -10.81 -0.74 5.00
N ASP A 63 -10.90 -1.89 5.65
CA ASP A 63 -12.17 -2.48 6.09
C ASP A 63 -12.88 -1.58 7.10
N TRP A 64 -12.14 -1.00 8.05
CA TRP A 64 -12.68 -0.02 8.98
C TRP A 64 -13.21 1.24 8.26
N MET A 65 -12.50 1.74 7.24
CA MET A 65 -12.99 2.89 6.45
C MET A 65 -14.28 2.53 5.69
N ARG A 66 -14.34 1.36 5.05
CA ARG A 66 -15.55 0.86 4.34
C ARG A 66 -16.73 0.67 5.29
N PHE A 67 -16.49 0.21 6.50
CA PHE A 67 -17.53 0.08 7.51
C PHE A 67 -18.15 1.43 7.89
N ARG A 68 -17.36 2.51 7.87
CA ARG A 68 -17.83 3.87 8.18
C ARG A 68 -18.50 4.57 7.00
N ASP A 69 -18.16 4.21 5.77
CA ASP A 69 -18.74 4.75 4.56
C ASP A 69 -18.93 3.65 3.50
N LEU A 70 -20.19 3.22 3.32
CA LEU A 70 -20.56 2.21 2.32
C LEU A 70 -20.34 2.70 0.87
N GLY A 71 -20.22 4.01 0.65
CA GLY A 71 -19.90 4.60 -0.64
C GLY A 71 -18.41 4.59 -0.98
N LEU A 72 -17.55 4.21 -0.03
CA LEU A 72 -16.11 4.17 -0.23
C LEU A 72 -15.72 3.09 -1.24
N LYS A 73 -14.99 3.50 -2.28
CA LYS A 73 -14.44 2.60 -3.30
C LYS A 73 -12.96 2.34 -3.03
N ILE A 74 -12.54 1.09 -3.26
CA ILE A 74 -11.15 0.68 -3.10
C ILE A 74 -10.52 0.50 -4.48
N SER A 75 -9.25 0.86 -4.62
CA SER A 75 -8.48 0.58 -5.83
C SER A 75 -7.18 -0.15 -5.55
N TYR A 76 -6.88 -1.13 -6.40
CA TYR A 76 -5.63 -1.89 -6.41
C TYR A 76 -4.81 -1.53 -7.65
N SER A 77 -3.51 -1.83 -7.61
CA SER A 77 -2.63 -1.55 -8.74
C SER A 77 -2.06 -2.79 -9.40
N LYS A 78 -1.89 -2.68 -10.71
CA LYS A 78 -1.08 -3.56 -11.54
C LYS A 78 0.20 -2.83 -11.93
N ILE A 79 1.35 -3.48 -11.78
CA ILE A 79 2.63 -2.88 -12.15
C ILE A 79 3.00 -3.21 -13.59
N ASN A 80 3.67 -2.28 -14.27
CA ASN A 80 4.34 -2.56 -15.53
C ASN A 80 5.86 -2.58 -15.31
N ALA A 81 6.46 -3.76 -15.47
CA ALA A 81 7.89 -3.95 -15.22
C ALA A 81 8.79 -3.29 -16.27
N SER A 82 8.26 -2.97 -17.46
CA SER A 82 9.05 -2.38 -18.55
C SER A 82 9.36 -0.89 -18.35
N ASP A 83 8.40 -0.13 -17.82
CA ASP A 83 8.50 1.32 -17.64
C ASP A 83 8.35 1.78 -16.18
N PHE A 84 8.18 0.82 -15.27
CA PHE A 84 7.95 1.02 -13.85
C PHE A 84 6.68 1.85 -13.54
N SER A 85 5.68 1.83 -14.43
CA SER A 85 4.39 2.47 -14.22
C SER A 85 3.44 1.58 -13.42
N MET A 86 2.36 2.20 -12.95
CA MET A 86 1.26 1.54 -12.25
C MET A 86 -0.05 1.91 -12.94
N GLN A 87 -0.89 0.92 -13.20
CA GLN A 87 -2.30 1.09 -13.55
C GLN A 87 -3.14 0.78 -12.32
N HIS A 88 -4.26 1.46 -12.16
CA HIS A 88 -5.10 1.37 -10.97
C HIS A 88 -6.50 0.93 -11.38
N PHE A 89 -7.07 -0.02 -10.65
CA PHE A 89 -8.37 -0.61 -10.96
C PHE A 89 -9.27 -0.55 -9.73
N LEU A 90 -10.54 -0.18 -9.92
CA LEU A 90 -11.53 -0.28 -8.85
C LEU A 90 -11.76 -1.73 -8.47
N HIS A 91 -11.83 -2.01 -7.19
CA HIS A 91 -12.19 -3.32 -6.67
C HIS A 91 -13.65 -3.64 -6.99
N GLU A 92 -13.86 -4.85 -7.50
CA GLU A 92 -15.15 -5.46 -7.79
C GLU A 92 -15.18 -6.84 -7.11
N ASP A 93 -16.35 -7.29 -6.66
CA ASP A 93 -16.46 -8.52 -5.85
C ASP A 93 -15.94 -9.77 -6.59
N GLU A 94 -16.09 -9.80 -7.92
CA GLU A 94 -15.64 -10.91 -8.79
C GLU A 94 -14.25 -10.63 -9.41
N MET A 95 -13.50 -9.66 -8.90
CA MET A 95 -12.19 -9.29 -9.42
C MET A 95 -11.19 -10.43 -9.26
N VAL A 96 -10.57 -10.83 -10.39
CA VAL A 96 -9.54 -11.88 -10.42
C VAL A 96 -8.16 -11.26 -10.23
N PHE A 97 -7.38 -11.87 -9.34
CA PHE A 97 -5.99 -11.50 -9.08
C PHE A 97 -5.04 -12.59 -9.58
N GLN A 98 -3.86 -12.17 -10.05
CA GLN A 98 -2.76 -13.05 -10.44
C GLN A 98 -1.47 -12.57 -9.79
N GLU A 99 -0.63 -13.50 -9.34
CA GLU A 99 0.69 -13.15 -8.80
C GLU A 99 1.60 -12.55 -9.89
N ASN A 100 2.22 -11.42 -9.57
CA ASN A 100 3.27 -10.84 -10.38
C ASN A 100 4.65 -11.43 -10.08
N SER A 101 5.69 -10.95 -10.78
CA SER A 101 7.07 -11.41 -10.62
C SER A 101 7.68 -11.18 -9.23
N PHE A 102 7.02 -10.41 -8.35
CA PHE A 102 7.42 -10.21 -6.96
C PHE A 102 6.66 -11.10 -5.97
N GLY A 103 5.77 -11.98 -6.45
CA GLY A 103 4.89 -12.82 -5.62
C GLY A 103 3.78 -12.03 -4.94
N ILE A 104 3.36 -10.91 -5.54
CA ILE A 104 2.27 -10.08 -5.02
C ILE A 104 1.10 -10.21 -6.00
N PRO A 105 -0.10 -10.58 -5.54
CA PRO A 105 -1.29 -10.58 -6.37
C PRO A 105 -1.59 -9.17 -6.91
N GLU A 106 -1.93 -9.08 -8.20
CA GLU A 106 -2.40 -7.86 -8.85
C GLU A 106 -3.63 -8.15 -9.70
N PRO A 107 -4.53 -7.17 -9.91
CA PRO A 107 -5.72 -7.37 -10.72
C PRO A 107 -5.35 -7.71 -12.16
N VAL A 108 -6.01 -8.73 -12.72
CA VAL A 108 -5.81 -9.13 -14.13
C VAL A 108 -6.41 -8.09 -15.07
N SER A 109 -7.61 -7.62 -14.71
CA SER A 109 -8.46 -6.66 -15.43
C SER A 109 -9.44 -6.00 -14.45
N GLY A 110 -10.14 -4.96 -14.91
CA GLY A 110 -11.21 -4.30 -14.16
C GLY A 110 -11.46 -2.90 -14.71
N VAL A 111 -12.24 -2.11 -13.99
CA VAL A 111 -12.45 -0.70 -14.32
C VAL A 111 -11.19 0.11 -13.97
N GLU A 112 -10.41 0.49 -14.99
CA GLU A 112 -9.22 1.33 -14.81
C GLU A 112 -9.60 2.75 -14.38
N ILE A 113 -8.84 3.30 -13.44
CA ILE A 113 -9.01 4.65 -12.94
C ILE A 113 -7.73 5.47 -13.06
N SER A 114 -7.90 6.76 -13.34
CA SER A 114 -6.82 7.73 -13.34
C SER A 114 -6.30 7.96 -11.89
N PRO A 115 -4.97 8.10 -11.70
CA PRO A 115 -4.37 8.45 -10.41
C PRO A 115 -4.92 9.74 -9.77
N GLN A 116 -5.47 10.65 -10.57
CA GLN A 116 -6.05 11.91 -10.09
C GLN A 116 -7.38 11.72 -9.36
N MET A 117 -8.04 10.56 -9.54
CA MET A 117 -9.29 10.23 -8.84
C MET A 117 -9.06 9.65 -7.43
N ILE A 118 -7.82 9.30 -7.07
CA ILE A 118 -7.49 8.72 -5.78
C ILE A 118 -7.43 9.83 -4.72
N ASP A 119 -8.19 9.68 -3.64
CA ASP A 119 -8.25 10.65 -2.55
C ASP A 119 -7.24 10.38 -1.45
N ILE A 120 -7.05 9.10 -1.11
CA ILE A 120 -6.12 8.62 -0.10
C ILE A 120 -5.37 7.42 -0.67
N ALA A 121 -4.07 7.32 -0.42
CA ALA A 121 -3.26 6.19 -0.87
C ALA A 121 -2.46 5.60 0.30
N PHE A 122 -2.62 4.30 0.55
CA PHE A 122 -1.69 3.53 1.36
C PHE A 122 -0.44 3.23 0.53
N VAL A 123 0.73 3.57 1.08
CA VAL A 123 2.02 3.46 0.38
C VAL A 123 2.94 2.49 1.12
N PRO A 124 3.34 1.36 0.52
CA PRO A 124 4.27 0.42 1.14
C PRO A 124 5.68 1.01 1.18
N LEU A 125 6.37 0.79 2.29
CA LEU A 125 7.73 1.28 2.54
C LEU A 125 8.52 0.34 3.46
N LEU A 126 9.84 0.52 3.49
CA LEU A 126 10.73 -0.15 4.44
C LEU A 126 11.05 0.73 5.65
N ALA A 127 11.19 2.03 5.43
CA ALA A 127 11.50 3.00 6.46
C ALA A 127 11.04 4.39 6.04
N PHE A 128 10.81 5.23 7.03
CA PHE A 128 10.51 6.64 6.88
C PHE A 128 11.15 7.43 8.02
N ASP A 129 11.27 8.74 7.86
CA ASP A 129 11.69 9.64 8.93
C ASP A 129 10.59 10.63 9.31
N VAL A 130 10.89 11.47 10.30
CA VAL A 130 9.96 12.49 10.83
C VAL A 130 9.69 13.63 9.85
N GLU A 131 10.51 13.78 8.81
CA GLU A 131 10.33 14.77 7.75
C GLU A 131 9.44 14.22 6.61
N GLY A 132 9.00 12.96 6.71
CA GLY A 132 8.17 12.31 5.70
C GLY A 132 8.96 11.74 4.52
N ASN A 133 10.29 11.68 4.60
CA ASN A 133 11.06 10.96 3.59
C ASN A 133 10.78 9.47 3.72
N ARG A 134 10.68 8.77 2.58
CA ARG A 134 10.43 7.33 2.52
C ARG A 134 11.53 6.57 1.80
N ILE A 135 11.73 5.33 2.21
CA ILE A 135 12.60 4.37 1.54
C ILE A 135 11.76 3.15 1.18
N GLY A 136 11.50 2.96 -0.11
CA GLY A 136 10.92 1.74 -0.66
C GLY A 136 11.98 0.75 -1.18
N TYR A 137 11.52 -0.24 -1.95
CA TYR A 137 12.35 -1.32 -2.51
C TYR A 137 13.28 -0.93 -3.66
N GLY A 138 13.18 0.31 -4.17
CA GLY A 138 14.17 0.91 -5.08
C GLY A 138 13.81 0.93 -6.56
N LYS A 139 12.66 0.41 -6.98
CA LYS A 139 12.19 0.49 -8.39
C LYS A 139 11.46 1.80 -8.72
N GLY A 140 11.01 2.54 -7.71
CA GLY A 140 10.38 3.86 -7.89
C GLY A 140 8.96 3.83 -8.48
N TYR A 141 8.23 2.72 -8.33
CA TYR A 141 6.82 2.64 -8.78
C TYR A 141 5.96 3.72 -8.09
N TYR A 142 5.97 3.74 -6.75
CA TYR A 142 5.21 4.73 -5.97
C TYR A 142 5.68 6.17 -6.18
N ASP A 143 6.97 6.39 -6.47
CA ASP A 143 7.48 7.75 -6.76
C ASP A 143 6.84 8.29 -8.06
N ARG A 144 6.74 7.44 -9.10
CA ARG A 144 6.09 7.80 -10.37
C ARG A 144 4.57 7.89 -10.25
N PHE A 145 3.95 7.01 -9.49
CA PHE A 145 2.52 7.03 -9.22
C PHE A 145 2.12 8.32 -8.48
N LEU A 146 2.77 8.63 -7.36
CA LEU A 146 2.44 9.81 -6.54
C LEU A 146 2.68 11.13 -7.30
N ALA A 147 3.63 11.16 -8.24
CA ALA A 147 3.84 12.31 -9.11
C ALA A 147 2.68 12.57 -10.10
N LYS A 148 1.84 11.56 -10.36
CA LYS A 148 0.63 11.67 -11.19
C LYS A 148 -0.62 11.99 -10.36
N CYS A 149 -0.61 11.79 -9.06
CA CYS A 149 -1.75 12.13 -8.21
C CYS A 149 -2.01 13.64 -8.23
N ARG A 150 -3.25 14.01 -7.88
CA ARG A 150 -3.60 15.43 -7.68
C ARG A 150 -2.77 16.05 -6.56
N LYS A 151 -2.54 17.36 -6.64
CA LYS A 151 -1.86 18.14 -5.61
C LYS A 151 -2.83 18.62 -4.55
#